data_AF-A0A8E2AX97-F1
#
_entry.id   AF-A0A8E2AX97-F1
#
_cell.length_a   1.000
_cell.length_b   1.000
_cell.length_c   1.000
_cell.angle_alpha   90.00
_cell.angle_beta   90.00
_cell.angle_gamma   90.00
#
_symmetry.space_group_name_H-M   'P 1'
#
loop_
_entity.id
_entity.type
_entity.pdbx_description
1 polymer ?
#
loop_
_entity_poly.entity_id
_entity_poly.type
_entity_poly.pdbx_seq_one_letter_code
_entity_poly.pdbx_strand_id
1 'polypeptide(L)'
;MSDQTRKKLQHFWRHFTYLVIDEISMISRSFLAELSKNIGIGKERIGKLPNFHQFAPVVGGSADALYQPIDLARDKGNQQLGRGIYDEFTTVVILKQQVRVTDEVWRDFLTHLRYGRVQEHHLHMLRKLVITDASAEPTNFTTAPWKDAPLVTPRHSVRRQWNKSAVRKHCREIGNQLFIAPAEDTIKGQPLTLLEHYGLACRGAQVPGRRKSQARADLPDKIEMAVGMKVMVTTNVKTDLDITNGARGEIIDIVLDPREPAPSAGNIVELKYPPAFILVKMAQTRA
;
A
#
# COMPACT_ATOMS: atom_id res chain seq x y z
N MET A 1 -19.04 6.54 -21.37
CA MET A 1 -18.53 5.15 -21.25
C MET A 1 -18.81 4.45 -22.57
N SER A 2 -17.82 3.81 -23.18
CA SER A 2 -17.98 3.15 -24.49
C SER A 2 -18.57 1.74 -24.37
N ASP A 3 -19.20 1.24 -25.44
CA ASP A 3 -19.78 -0.10 -25.45
C ASP A 3 -18.75 -1.22 -25.31
N GLN A 4 -17.50 -1.00 -25.75
CA GLN A 4 -16.40 -1.93 -25.48
C GLN A 4 -16.10 -2.02 -23.97
N THR A 5 -16.19 -0.90 -23.23
CA THR A 5 -16.05 -0.89 -21.77
C THR A 5 -17.25 -1.57 -21.10
N ARG A 6 -18.46 -1.34 -21.62
CA ARG A 6 -19.70 -2.00 -21.16
C ARG A 6 -19.61 -3.53 -21.30
N LYS A 7 -19.26 -4.03 -22.48
CA LYS A 7 -19.10 -5.48 -22.73
C LYS A 7 -18.02 -6.12 -21.86
N LYS A 8 -16.90 -5.43 -21.59
CA LYS A 8 -15.87 -5.91 -20.64
C LYS A 8 -16.41 -6.01 -19.20
N LEU A 9 -17.12 -5.00 -18.71
CA LEU A 9 -17.75 -5.02 -17.38
C LEU A 9 -18.84 -6.09 -17.26
N GLN A 10 -19.67 -6.27 -18.28
CA GLN A 10 -20.68 -7.33 -18.34
C GLN A 10 -20.05 -8.73 -18.28
N HIS A 11 -19.03 -8.98 -19.11
CA HIS A 11 -18.31 -10.25 -19.11
C HIS A 11 -17.66 -10.56 -17.75
N PHE A 12 -16.99 -9.57 -17.15
CA PHE A 12 -16.36 -9.70 -15.83
C PHE A 12 -17.37 -9.99 -14.72
N TRP A 13 -18.42 -9.17 -14.59
CA TRP A 13 -19.40 -9.32 -13.50
C TRP A 13 -20.38 -10.48 -13.68
N ARG A 14 -20.47 -11.08 -14.87
CA ARG A 14 -21.44 -12.14 -15.22
C ARG A 14 -21.57 -13.21 -14.13
N HIS A 15 -20.46 -13.80 -13.71
CA HIS A 15 -20.44 -15.01 -12.87
C HIS A 15 -20.31 -14.76 -11.35
N PHE A 16 -19.94 -13.56 -10.90
CA PHE A 16 -19.78 -13.29 -9.46
C PHE A 16 -21.14 -13.10 -8.75
N THR A 17 -21.47 -13.96 -7.79
CA THR A 17 -22.69 -13.83 -6.96
C THR A 17 -22.49 -12.93 -5.75
N TYR A 18 -21.30 -12.95 -5.16
CA TYR A 18 -20.94 -12.21 -3.96
C TYR A 18 -19.76 -11.28 -4.22
N LEU A 19 -19.72 -10.16 -3.51
CA LEU A 19 -18.57 -9.26 -3.43
C LEU A 19 -18.21 -9.12 -1.95
N VAL A 20 -17.04 -9.63 -1.57
CA VAL A 20 -16.45 -9.42 -0.24
C VAL A 20 -15.46 -8.27 -0.35
N ILE A 21 -15.47 -7.37 0.63
CA ILE A 21 -14.56 -6.22 0.67
C ILE A 21 -13.99 -6.12 2.08
N ASP A 22 -12.66 -6.20 2.18
CA ASP A 22 -11.91 -6.08 3.44
C ASP A 22 -11.35 -4.67 3.64
N GLU A 23 -10.97 -4.34 4.88
CA GLU A 23 -10.54 -3.00 5.34
C GLU A 23 -11.44 -1.88 4.80
N ILE A 24 -12.74 -2.18 4.67
CA ILE A 24 -13.68 -1.38 3.88
C ILE A 24 -13.95 0.01 4.48
N SER A 25 -13.53 0.27 5.73
CA SER A 25 -13.17 1.62 6.23
C SER A 25 -12.01 2.31 5.48
N MET A 26 -11.80 1.98 4.19
CA MET A 26 -11.00 2.70 3.20
C MET A 26 -11.75 3.04 1.87
N ILE A 27 -13.07 2.80 1.70
CA ILE A 27 -13.85 3.04 0.45
C ILE A 27 -14.86 4.22 0.46
N SER A 28 -14.75 5.16 -0.49
CA SER A 28 -15.78 6.14 -0.96
C SER A 28 -17.23 6.09 -0.45
N ARG A 29 -17.82 7.18 0.07
CA ARG A 29 -19.22 7.49 -0.33
C ARG A 29 -19.28 7.63 -1.85
N SER A 30 -18.44 8.52 -2.40
CA SER A 30 -18.23 8.69 -3.85
C SER A 30 -17.93 7.38 -4.60
N PHE A 31 -16.98 6.56 -4.12
CA PHE A 31 -16.60 5.28 -4.76
C PHE A 31 -17.64 4.17 -4.58
N LEU A 32 -18.34 4.04 -3.44
CA LEU A 32 -19.38 3.02 -3.28
C LEU A 32 -20.55 3.25 -4.25
N ALA A 33 -20.92 4.51 -4.48
CA ALA A 33 -21.88 4.88 -5.52
C ALA A 33 -21.41 4.50 -6.93
N GLU A 34 -20.14 4.75 -7.26
CA GLU A 34 -19.56 4.40 -8.57
C GLU A 34 -19.40 2.89 -8.75
N LEU A 35 -18.99 2.16 -7.70
CA LEU A 35 -18.90 0.70 -7.65
C LEU A 35 -20.26 0.05 -7.88
N SER A 36 -21.28 0.46 -7.12
CA SER A 36 -22.66 -0.03 -7.25
C SER A 36 -23.22 0.21 -8.66
N LYS A 37 -23.02 1.42 -9.21
CA LYS A 37 -23.36 1.75 -10.61
C LYS A 37 -22.67 0.84 -11.62
N ASN A 38 -21.37 0.58 -11.46
CA ASN A 38 -20.61 -0.27 -12.37
C ASN A 38 -21.00 -1.75 -12.27
N ILE A 39 -21.35 -2.25 -11.07
CA ILE A 39 -21.94 -3.58 -10.85
C ILE A 39 -23.32 -3.69 -11.52
N GLY A 40 -24.18 -2.67 -11.38
CA GLY A 40 -25.49 -2.63 -12.04
C GLY A 40 -25.39 -2.72 -13.56
N ILE A 41 -24.44 -2.00 -14.17
CA ILE A 41 -24.14 -2.11 -15.61
C ILE A 41 -23.59 -3.50 -15.95
N GLY A 42 -22.70 -4.05 -15.13
CA GLY A 42 -22.10 -5.38 -15.33
C GLY A 42 -23.07 -6.56 -15.14
N LYS A 43 -24.16 -6.38 -14.39
CA LYS A 43 -25.20 -7.40 -14.15
C LYS A 43 -26.44 -7.28 -15.02
N GLU A 44 -26.45 -6.35 -15.99
CA GLU A 44 -27.55 -6.10 -16.94
C GLU A 44 -28.93 -5.83 -16.28
N ARG A 45 -28.95 -5.50 -14.98
CA ARG A 45 -30.18 -5.19 -14.24
C ARG A 45 -30.65 -3.77 -14.55
N ILE A 46 -31.44 -3.64 -15.62
CA ILE A 46 -32.22 -2.43 -15.90
C ILE A 46 -33.36 -2.35 -14.87
N GLY A 47 -33.02 -1.82 -13.69
CA GLY A 47 -33.90 -1.71 -12.53
C GLY A 47 -33.57 -2.73 -11.42
N LYS A 48 -33.62 -2.25 -10.17
CA LYS A 48 -33.50 -3.02 -8.91
C LYS A 48 -32.24 -3.92 -8.79
N LEU A 49 -31.14 -3.27 -8.43
CA LEU A 49 -30.01 -3.91 -7.73
C LEU A 49 -30.46 -4.53 -6.39
N PRO A 50 -29.83 -5.63 -5.93
CA PRO A 50 -29.92 -6.11 -4.55
C PRO A 50 -28.89 -5.42 -3.63
N ASN A 51 -29.00 -5.67 -2.33
CA ASN A 51 -28.27 -5.04 -1.20
C ASN A 51 -26.79 -5.54 -1.06
N PHE A 52 -25.83 -4.67 -0.67
CA PHE A 52 -24.36 -4.93 -0.70
C PHE A 52 -23.48 -4.20 0.37
N HIS A 53 -23.30 -4.76 1.57
CA HIS A 53 -22.57 -4.19 2.76
C HIS A 53 -21.06 -3.83 2.54
N GLN A 54 -20.31 -2.94 3.25
CA GLN A 54 -20.46 -1.93 4.35
C GLN A 54 -19.12 -1.10 4.54
N PHE A 55 -19.07 0.27 4.60
CA PHE A 55 -17.95 1.20 5.06
C PHE A 55 -17.04 2.01 4.05
N ALA A 56 -16.21 2.96 4.61
CA ALA A 56 -15.88 4.38 4.27
C ALA A 56 -14.45 4.81 3.75
N PRO A 57 -14.21 5.92 3.00
CA PRO A 57 -12.97 6.26 2.24
C PRO A 57 -11.57 6.48 2.84
N VAL A 58 -10.59 6.22 1.97
CA VAL A 58 -9.31 6.95 1.80
C VAL A 58 -9.35 8.06 0.71
N VAL A 59 -10.23 7.95 -0.30
CA VAL A 59 -10.31 8.97 -1.39
C VAL A 59 -11.47 9.92 -1.13
N GLY A 60 -11.16 10.95 -0.35
CA GLY A 60 -12.06 12.02 0.09
C GLY A 60 -11.45 12.70 1.33
N GLY A 61 -11.98 13.84 1.76
CA GLY A 61 -11.71 14.33 3.12
C GLY A 61 -12.45 13.47 4.14
N SER A 62 -12.23 13.69 5.45
CA SER A 62 -12.98 12.99 6.52
C SER A 62 -14.51 13.09 6.32
N ALA A 63 -14.98 14.20 5.73
CA ALA A 63 -16.39 14.40 5.36
C ALA A 63 -16.92 13.39 4.32
N ASP A 64 -16.11 12.76 3.46
CA ASP A 64 -16.62 11.75 2.51
C ASP A 64 -16.77 10.35 3.13
N ALA A 65 -16.44 10.18 4.42
CA ALA A 65 -16.55 8.91 5.13
C ALA A 65 -18.00 8.38 5.14
N LEU A 66 -18.22 7.10 4.83
CA LEU A 66 -19.56 6.47 4.87
C LEU A 66 -20.20 6.45 6.26
N TYR A 67 -19.39 6.47 7.34
CA TYR A 67 -19.91 6.62 8.70
C TYR A 67 -20.34 8.07 9.02
N GLN A 68 -19.94 9.09 8.23
CA GLN A 68 -20.41 10.46 8.43
C GLN A 68 -21.84 10.64 7.89
N PRO A 69 -22.70 11.39 8.60
CA PRO A 69 -24.05 11.74 8.12
C PRO A 69 -24.04 12.48 6.78
N ILE A 70 -25.20 12.55 6.13
CA ILE A 70 -25.38 13.39 4.94
C ILE A 70 -25.50 14.86 5.35
N ASP A 71 -24.64 15.72 4.81
CA ASP A 71 -24.78 17.17 4.81
C ASP A 71 -25.40 17.58 3.47
N LEU A 72 -26.74 17.72 3.42
CA LEU A 72 -27.48 18.03 2.19
C LEU A 72 -27.06 19.37 1.54
N ALA A 73 -26.40 20.27 2.28
CA ALA A 73 -25.93 21.55 1.75
C ALA A 73 -24.51 21.48 1.15
N ARG A 74 -23.73 20.42 1.45
CA ARG A 74 -22.34 20.24 0.98
C ARG A 74 -22.13 19.00 0.10
N ASP A 75 -22.91 17.95 0.31
CA ASP A 75 -22.72 16.64 -0.31
C ASP A 75 -23.31 16.58 -1.73
N LYS A 76 -22.49 16.15 -2.68
CA LYS A 76 -22.89 15.93 -4.07
C LYS A 76 -23.71 14.64 -4.19
N GLY A 77 -24.53 14.54 -5.24
CA GLY A 77 -25.43 13.39 -5.46
C GLY A 77 -24.78 12.01 -5.32
N ASN A 78 -23.55 11.80 -5.80
CA ASN A 78 -22.83 10.53 -5.61
C ASN A 78 -22.49 10.24 -4.13
N GLN A 79 -22.22 11.27 -3.33
CA GLN A 79 -21.89 11.13 -1.91
C GLN A 79 -23.16 10.78 -1.11
N GLN A 80 -24.27 11.46 -1.42
CA GLN A 80 -25.59 11.17 -0.86
C GLN A 80 -26.04 9.75 -1.23
N LEU A 81 -25.93 9.36 -2.50
CA LEU A 81 -26.29 8.02 -3.00
C LEU A 81 -25.40 6.93 -2.41
N GLY A 82 -24.09 7.18 -2.26
CA GLY A 82 -23.17 6.26 -1.59
C GLY A 82 -23.52 6.03 -0.12
N ARG A 83 -23.91 7.08 0.61
CA ARG A 83 -24.40 6.96 1.98
C ARG A 83 -25.75 6.25 2.05
N GLY A 84 -26.67 6.55 1.14
CA GLY A 84 -27.98 5.88 1.03
C GLY A 84 -27.83 4.37 0.85
N ILE A 85 -26.98 3.92 -0.08
CA ILE A 85 -26.62 2.50 -0.23
C ILE A 85 -26.13 1.93 1.11
N TYR A 86 -25.31 2.68 1.85
CA TYR A 86 -24.74 2.20 3.10
C TYR A 86 -25.72 2.12 4.29
N ASP A 87 -26.78 2.94 4.28
CA ASP A 87 -27.85 2.83 5.26
C ASP A 87 -28.84 1.68 4.96
N GLU A 88 -28.75 1.01 3.80
CA GLU A 88 -29.51 -0.22 3.51
C GLU A 88 -29.04 -1.44 4.35
N PHE A 89 -27.96 -1.29 5.14
CA PHE A 89 -27.24 -2.40 5.74
C PHE A 89 -27.72 -2.73 7.16
N THR A 90 -28.89 -3.37 7.23
CA THR A 90 -29.59 -3.72 8.47
C THR A 90 -28.88 -4.76 9.33
N THR A 91 -27.98 -5.57 8.77
CA THR A 91 -27.31 -6.67 9.50
C THR A 91 -25.88 -6.26 9.89
N VAL A 92 -25.62 -6.16 11.20
CA VAL A 92 -24.31 -5.80 11.75
C VAL A 92 -23.87 -6.88 12.74
N VAL A 93 -22.84 -7.66 12.37
CA VAL A 93 -22.25 -8.68 13.26
C VAL A 93 -20.99 -8.13 13.90
N ILE A 94 -21.05 -7.84 15.20
CA ILE A 94 -19.90 -7.31 15.96
C ILE A 94 -19.15 -8.47 16.63
N LEU A 95 -17.99 -8.83 16.09
CA LEU A 95 -17.07 -9.75 16.75
C LEU A 95 -16.47 -9.09 18.00
N LYS A 96 -16.68 -9.71 19.17
CA LYS A 96 -16.25 -9.18 20.47
C LYS A 96 -14.91 -9.74 20.96
N GLN A 97 -14.52 -10.94 20.51
CA GLN A 97 -13.30 -11.60 20.95
C GLN A 97 -12.09 -11.11 20.13
N GLN A 98 -11.09 -10.56 20.82
CA GLN A 98 -9.77 -10.32 20.23
C GLN A 98 -8.93 -11.59 20.36
N VAL A 99 -8.28 -12.00 19.25
CA VAL A 99 -7.40 -13.19 19.21
C VAL A 99 -5.95 -12.86 18.87
N ARG A 100 -5.67 -11.62 18.41
CA ARG A 100 -4.32 -11.16 18.04
C ARG A 100 -3.45 -10.77 19.23
N VAL A 101 -4.07 -10.40 20.35
CA VAL A 101 -3.42 -9.92 21.58
C VAL A 101 -4.03 -10.66 22.76
N THR A 102 -3.24 -11.52 23.37
CA THR A 102 -3.62 -12.33 24.54
C THR A 102 -3.35 -11.59 25.85
N ASP A 103 -2.26 -10.82 25.92
CA ASP A 103 -1.85 -10.01 27.06
C ASP A 103 -2.98 -9.05 27.52
N GLU A 104 -3.24 -9.04 28.82
CA GLU A 104 -4.41 -8.37 29.38
C GLU A 104 -4.23 -6.85 29.47
N VAL A 105 -3.00 -6.36 29.71
CA VAL A 105 -2.67 -4.94 29.86
C VAL A 105 -2.69 -4.25 28.49
N TRP A 106 -2.18 -4.91 27.46
CA TRP A 106 -2.33 -4.48 26.07
C TRP A 106 -3.77 -4.56 25.58
N ARG A 107 -4.54 -5.58 26.01
CA ARG A 107 -5.96 -5.72 25.66
C ARG A 107 -6.82 -4.61 26.29
N ASP A 108 -6.56 -4.25 27.54
CA ASP A 108 -7.18 -3.09 28.23
C ASP A 108 -6.85 -1.79 27.48
N PHE A 109 -5.56 -1.54 27.23
CA PHE A 109 -5.09 -0.36 26.51
C PHE A 109 -5.71 -0.21 25.12
N LEU A 110 -5.64 -1.25 24.28
CA LEU A 110 -6.12 -1.18 22.90
C LEU A 110 -7.66 -1.00 22.86
N THR A 111 -8.38 -1.53 23.86
CA THR A 111 -9.82 -1.29 24.02
C THR A 111 -10.09 0.17 24.37
N HIS A 112 -9.40 0.72 25.37
CA HIS A 112 -9.53 2.12 25.78
C HIS A 112 -9.11 3.11 24.68
N LEU A 113 -8.00 2.84 24.00
CA LEU A 113 -7.50 3.64 22.87
C LEU A 113 -8.51 3.73 21.73
N ARG A 114 -9.18 2.62 21.37
CA ARG A 114 -10.19 2.57 20.30
C ARG A 114 -11.36 3.52 20.53
N TYR A 115 -11.69 3.81 21.79
CA TYR A 115 -12.77 4.73 22.18
C TYR A 115 -12.28 6.10 22.64
N GLY A 116 -10.98 6.40 22.53
CA GLY A 116 -10.39 7.65 23.02
C GLY A 116 -10.35 7.79 24.55
N ARG A 117 -10.51 6.69 25.29
CA ARG A 117 -10.63 6.64 26.76
C ARG A 117 -9.32 6.23 27.44
N VAL A 118 -8.19 6.68 26.91
CA VAL A 118 -6.86 6.40 27.48
C VAL A 118 -6.78 6.97 28.91
N GLN A 119 -6.07 6.28 29.80
CA GLN A 119 -5.98 6.59 31.23
C GLN A 119 -4.52 6.68 31.68
N GLU A 120 -4.25 7.16 32.89
CA GLU A 120 -2.88 7.39 33.39
C GLU A 120 -2.04 6.10 33.43
N HIS A 121 -2.59 4.94 33.82
CA HIS A 121 -1.85 3.68 33.84
C HIS A 121 -1.42 3.23 32.44
N HIS A 122 -2.27 3.47 31.44
CA HIS A 122 -1.95 3.24 30.03
C HIS A 122 -0.77 4.10 29.57
N LEU A 123 -0.72 5.37 29.97
CA LEU A 123 0.40 6.27 29.63
C LEU A 123 1.71 5.81 30.30
N HIS A 124 1.65 5.33 31.54
CA HIS A 124 2.81 4.75 32.23
C HIS A 124 3.30 3.46 31.55
N MET A 125 2.41 2.59 31.10
CA MET A 125 2.77 1.41 30.31
C MET A 125 3.45 1.79 28.98
N LEU A 126 2.94 2.79 28.26
CA LEU A 126 3.55 3.27 27.02
C LEU A 126 4.93 3.93 27.23
N ARG A 127 5.15 4.65 28.34
CA ARG A 127 6.45 5.28 28.66
C ARG A 127 7.59 4.26 28.74
N LYS A 128 7.34 3.07 29.30
CA LYS A 128 8.31 1.96 29.34
C LYS A 128 8.75 1.42 27.97
N LEU A 129 8.05 1.78 26.89
CA LEU A 129 8.39 1.40 25.52
C LEU A 129 9.25 2.47 24.81
N VAL A 130 9.42 3.63 25.43
CA VAL A 130 10.25 4.72 24.91
C VAL A 130 11.70 4.42 25.29
N ILE A 131 12.53 4.06 24.31
CA ILE A 131 13.92 3.59 24.50
C ILE A 131 14.82 4.59 25.26
N THR A 132 14.44 5.87 25.32
CA THR A 132 15.15 6.93 26.05
C THR A 132 14.59 7.23 27.46
N ASP A 133 13.56 6.51 27.91
CA ASP A 133 12.97 6.66 29.25
C ASP A 133 13.74 5.80 30.27
N ALA A 134 14.02 6.34 31.45
CA ALA A 134 14.77 5.65 32.49
C ALA A 134 14.04 4.42 33.10
N SER A 135 12.74 4.27 32.83
CA SER A 135 11.91 3.12 33.23
C SER A 135 11.73 2.07 32.13
N ALA A 136 12.35 2.25 30.96
CA ALA A 136 12.26 1.32 29.84
C ALA A 136 13.09 0.05 30.05
N GLU A 137 12.61 -1.09 29.55
CA GLU A 137 13.32 -2.36 29.67
C GLU A 137 14.49 -2.46 28.64
N PRO A 138 15.68 -2.94 29.05
CA PRO A 138 16.87 -3.01 28.18
C PRO A 138 16.64 -3.81 26.88
N THR A 139 16.35 -3.09 25.80
CA THR A 139 15.96 -3.67 24.52
C THR A 139 17.16 -3.91 23.61
N ASN A 140 17.53 -5.19 23.39
CA ASN A 140 18.63 -5.55 22.50
C ASN A 140 18.17 -5.70 21.04
N PHE A 141 18.49 -4.71 20.20
CA PHE A 141 18.19 -4.67 18.76
C PHE A 141 19.05 -5.61 17.89
N THR A 142 19.97 -6.38 18.45
CA THR A 142 20.76 -7.40 17.72
C THR A 142 20.13 -8.80 17.75
N THR A 143 19.21 -9.03 18.69
CA THR A 143 18.55 -10.33 18.93
C THR A 143 17.10 -10.34 18.49
N ALA A 144 16.53 -11.51 18.23
CA ALA A 144 15.09 -11.66 18.02
C ALA A 144 14.30 -11.26 19.28
N PRO A 145 13.07 -10.71 19.15
CA PRO A 145 12.37 -10.37 17.90
C PRO A 145 12.85 -9.06 17.25
N TRP A 146 13.64 -8.25 17.97
CA TRP A 146 13.95 -6.86 17.60
C TRP A 146 14.85 -6.71 16.37
N LYS A 147 15.76 -7.67 16.14
CA LYS A 147 16.66 -7.70 14.97
C LYS A 147 15.92 -7.52 13.64
N ASP A 148 14.77 -8.16 13.50
CA ASP A 148 13.98 -8.25 12.27
C ASP A 148 12.68 -7.42 12.36
N ALA A 149 12.57 -6.54 13.35
CA ALA A 149 11.36 -5.75 13.61
C ALA A 149 11.11 -4.67 12.54
N PRO A 150 9.87 -4.55 12.01
CA PRO A 150 9.55 -3.57 10.98
C PRO A 150 9.36 -2.16 11.56
N LEU A 151 10.06 -1.15 11.01
CA LEU A 151 9.79 0.24 11.35
C LEU A 151 8.43 0.69 10.79
N VAL A 152 7.51 1.06 11.69
CA VAL A 152 6.28 1.79 11.36
C VAL A 152 6.54 3.29 11.52
N THR A 153 6.25 4.09 10.49
CA THR A 153 6.41 5.55 10.53
C THR A 153 5.36 6.27 9.69
N PRO A 154 4.78 7.39 10.16
CA PRO A 154 3.80 8.16 9.39
C PRO A 154 4.42 8.96 8.23
N ARG A 155 5.76 9.09 8.16
CA ARG A 155 6.45 9.89 7.14
C ARG A 155 7.13 9.00 6.10
N HIS A 156 6.65 9.07 4.85
CA HIS A 156 7.22 8.34 3.71
C HIS A 156 8.72 8.65 3.51
N SER A 157 9.18 9.88 3.78
CA SER A 157 10.60 10.25 3.71
C SER A 157 11.46 9.46 4.70
N VAL A 158 11.01 9.33 5.95
CA VAL A 158 11.67 8.52 6.99
C VAL A 158 11.70 7.05 6.56
N ARG A 159 10.60 6.52 6.01
CA ARG A 159 10.56 5.15 5.45
C ARG A 159 11.61 4.94 4.34
N ARG A 160 11.76 5.89 3.41
CA ARG A 160 12.79 5.80 2.35
C ARG A 160 14.21 5.84 2.94
N GLN A 161 14.48 6.74 3.87
CA GLN A 161 15.80 6.86 4.53
C GLN A 161 16.15 5.64 5.38
N TRP A 162 15.19 5.08 6.10
CA TRP A 162 15.35 3.87 6.91
C TRP A 162 15.67 2.67 6.03
N ASN A 163 14.86 2.39 5.00
CA ASN A 163 15.09 1.26 4.09
C ASN A 163 16.45 1.38 3.39
N LYS A 164 16.84 2.60 2.97
CA LYS A 164 18.16 2.89 2.40
C LYS A 164 19.30 2.57 3.37
N SER A 165 19.14 2.95 4.64
CA SER A 165 20.14 2.67 5.68
C SER A 165 20.20 1.18 6.04
N ALA A 166 19.06 0.50 6.02
CA ALA A 166 18.92 -0.93 6.32
C ALA A 166 19.59 -1.81 5.25
N VAL A 167 19.33 -1.60 3.96
CA VAL A 167 20.02 -2.37 2.89
C VAL A 167 21.53 -2.11 2.91
N ARG A 168 21.95 -0.87 3.13
CA ARG A 168 23.37 -0.53 3.29
C ARG A 168 24.01 -1.16 4.52
N LYS A 169 23.27 -1.36 5.62
CA LYS A 169 23.73 -2.10 6.81
C LYS A 169 23.90 -3.59 6.48
N HIS A 170 22.86 -4.20 5.92
CA HIS A 170 22.81 -5.60 5.48
C HIS A 170 23.99 -5.97 4.56
N CYS A 171 24.29 -5.14 3.54
CA CYS A 171 25.46 -5.34 2.67
C CYS A 171 26.79 -5.34 3.42
N ARG A 172 26.97 -4.49 4.45
CA ARG A 172 28.20 -4.48 5.27
C ARG A 172 28.32 -5.66 6.23
N GLU A 173 27.19 -6.18 6.71
CA GLU A 173 27.17 -7.27 7.70
C GLU A 173 27.26 -8.65 7.06
N ILE A 174 26.77 -8.82 5.83
CA ILE A 174 26.81 -10.10 5.09
C ILE A 174 27.94 -10.13 4.04
N GLY A 175 28.42 -8.97 3.59
CA GLY A 175 29.40 -8.85 2.50
C GLY A 175 28.78 -8.82 1.09
N ASN A 176 27.46 -8.86 0.98
CA ASN A 176 26.75 -8.80 -0.30
C ASN A 176 26.89 -7.42 -0.97
N GLN A 177 27.18 -7.41 -2.27
CA GLN A 177 27.23 -6.18 -3.07
C GLN A 177 25.87 -5.45 -3.08
N LEU A 178 25.93 -4.12 -3.05
CA LEU A 178 24.78 -3.24 -3.24
C LEU A 178 24.69 -2.80 -4.71
N PHE A 179 23.66 -3.24 -5.41
CA PHE A 179 23.38 -2.79 -6.77
C PHE A 179 22.50 -1.55 -6.76
N ILE A 180 22.82 -0.57 -7.61
CA ILE A 180 22.02 0.64 -7.80
C ILE A 180 21.54 0.65 -9.26
N ALA A 181 20.29 0.24 -9.47
CA ALA A 181 19.68 0.19 -10.80
C ALA A 181 19.00 1.53 -11.15
N PRO A 182 19.18 2.08 -12.36
CA PRO A 182 18.38 3.18 -12.88
C PRO A 182 17.00 2.69 -13.35
N ALA A 183 16.05 3.61 -13.46
CA ALA A 183 14.84 3.41 -14.25
C ALA A 183 15.13 3.53 -15.77
N GLU A 184 14.38 2.82 -16.60
CA GLU A 184 14.43 2.94 -18.07
C GLU A 184 13.14 3.62 -18.57
N ASP A 185 13.19 4.95 -18.73
CA ASP A 185 12.07 5.75 -19.19
C ASP A 185 11.96 5.75 -20.74
N THR A 186 10.79 5.39 -21.26
CA THR A 186 10.49 5.45 -22.70
C THR A 186 9.10 6.01 -22.97
N ILE A 187 8.92 6.61 -24.16
CA ILE A 187 7.61 6.98 -24.70
C ILE A 187 7.34 6.10 -25.91
N LYS A 188 6.32 5.25 -25.81
CA LYS A 188 5.95 4.25 -26.85
C LYS A 188 7.13 3.33 -27.26
N GLY A 189 8.02 3.01 -26.32
CA GLY A 189 9.22 2.20 -26.57
C GLY A 189 10.36 2.94 -27.27
N GLN A 190 10.29 4.26 -27.42
CA GLN A 190 11.42 5.09 -27.84
C GLN A 190 12.07 5.76 -26.63
N PRO A 191 13.42 5.89 -26.59
CA PRO A 191 14.12 6.69 -25.59
C PRO A 191 13.61 8.14 -25.57
N LEU A 192 13.63 8.77 -24.40
CA LEU A 192 13.21 10.17 -24.27
C LEU A 192 14.17 11.12 -25.01
N THR A 193 13.63 12.13 -25.68
CA THR A 193 14.45 13.27 -26.13
C THR A 193 14.95 14.09 -24.94
N LEU A 194 15.98 14.92 -25.13
CA LEU A 194 16.52 15.78 -24.07
C LEU A 194 15.45 16.73 -23.50
N LEU A 195 14.51 17.19 -24.32
CA LEU A 195 13.36 18.00 -23.90
C LEU A 195 12.37 17.21 -23.04
N GLU A 196 12.16 15.92 -23.34
CA GLU A 196 11.29 15.03 -22.56
C GLU A 196 11.95 14.58 -21.26
N HIS A 197 13.26 14.34 -21.24
CA HIS A 197 14.04 14.13 -20.01
C HIS A 197 13.96 15.36 -19.09
N TYR A 198 14.15 16.57 -19.62
CA TYR A 198 13.96 17.80 -18.86
C TYR A 198 12.51 17.92 -18.36
N GLY A 199 11.53 17.66 -19.23
CA GLY A 199 10.11 17.65 -18.89
C GLY A 199 9.71 16.59 -17.85
N LEU A 200 10.44 15.48 -17.76
CA LEU A 200 10.28 14.43 -16.75
C LEU A 200 10.87 14.86 -15.40
N ALA A 201 12.12 15.34 -15.39
CA ALA A 201 12.75 15.87 -14.18
C ALA A 201 11.93 17.02 -13.58
N CYS A 202 11.38 17.90 -14.41
CA CYS A 202 10.48 18.98 -14.01
C CYS A 202 9.09 18.49 -13.52
N ARG A 203 8.74 17.20 -13.57
CA ARG A 203 7.55 16.66 -12.87
C ARG A 203 7.77 16.51 -11.37
N GLY A 204 9.02 16.25 -10.94
CA GLY A 204 9.41 16.17 -9.53
C GLY A 204 9.46 17.56 -8.88
N ALA A 205 9.78 18.60 -9.65
CA ALA A 205 9.65 19.98 -9.23
C ALA A 205 8.17 20.38 -9.05
N GLN A 206 7.86 21.14 -7.99
CA GLN A 206 6.49 21.53 -7.67
C GLN A 206 5.96 22.65 -8.59
N VAL A 207 5.59 22.31 -9.81
CA VAL A 207 4.90 23.23 -10.73
C VAL A 207 3.52 23.59 -10.15
N PRO A 208 3.23 24.88 -9.88
CA PRO A 208 1.94 25.30 -9.34
C PRO A 208 0.76 24.88 -10.23
N GLY A 209 -0.34 24.45 -9.60
CA GLY A 209 -1.59 24.10 -10.30
C GLY A 209 -1.69 22.66 -10.84
N ARG A 210 -0.60 21.88 -10.91
CA ARG A 210 -0.68 20.49 -11.41
C ARG A 210 -1.29 19.54 -10.37
N ARG A 211 -2.21 18.66 -10.78
CA ARG A 211 -2.91 17.74 -9.85
C ARG A 211 -1.92 16.73 -9.23
N LYS A 212 -1.90 16.67 -7.88
CA LYS A 212 -1.08 15.74 -7.06
C LYS A 212 -1.36 14.22 -7.27
N SER A 213 -2.14 13.84 -8.28
CA SER A 213 -2.52 12.46 -8.57
C SER A 213 -1.54 11.72 -9.48
N GLN A 214 -0.79 12.42 -10.34
CA GLN A 214 0.15 11.77 -11.27
C GLN A 214 1.43 11.32 -10.54
N ALA A 215 2.08 12.22 -9.78
CA ALA A 215 3.26 11.96 -8.95
C ALA A 215 3.04 11.03 -7.73
N ARG A 216 2.01 10.16 -7.78
CA ARG A 216 1.72 9.11 -6.80
C ARG A 216 1.90 7.69 -7.35
N ALA A 217 2.01 7.54 -8.67
CA ALA A 217 2.20 6.25 -9.35
C ALA A 217 3.61 6.07 -9.94
N ASP A 218 4.40 7.15 -10.00
CA ASP A 218 5.74 7.14 -10.58
C ASP A 218 6.71 6.29 -9.72
N LEU A 219 7.49 5.43 -10.40
CA LEU A 219 8.57 4.64 -9.79
C LEU A 219 9.78 5.54 -9.49
N PRO A 220 10.65 5.19 -8.52
CA PRO A 220 11.84 5.99 -8.23
C PRO A 220 12.93 5.80 -9.30
N ASP A 221 13.51 6.92 -9.75
CA ASP A 221 14.53 7.03 -10.80
C ASP A 221 15.79 6.18 -10.58
N LYS A 222 16.09 5.81 -9.32
CA LYS A 222 17.08 4.78 -8.95
C LYS A 222 16.56 3.92 -7.79
N ILE A 223 16.87 2.62 -7.83
CA ILE A 223 16.58 1.63 -6.78
C ILE A 223 17.89 1.02 -6.26
N GLU A 224 18.10 1.07 -4.94
CA GLU A 224 19.17 0.32 -4.27
C GLU A 224 18.63 -1.08 -3.89
N MET A 225 19.37 -2.13 -4.23
CA MET A 225 18.95 -3.53 -4.04
C MET A 225 20.14 -4.45 -3.74
N ALA A 226 19.90 -5.54 -3.03
CA ALA A 226 20.90 -6.55 -2.69
C ALA A 226 20.25 -7.91 -2.40
N VAL A 227 21.01 -9.00 -2.57
CA VAL A 227 20.58 -10.35 -2.16
C VAL A 227 20.37 -10.40 -0.64
N GLY A 228 19.26 -11.02 -0.21
CA GLY A 228 18.74 -11.01 1.15
C GLY A 228 17.88 -9.79 1.53
N MET A 229 17.72 -8.80 0.63
CA MET A 229 16.87 -7.65 0.92
C MET A 229 15.39 -8.05 0.96
N LYS A 230 14.70 -7.73 2.07
CA LYS A 230 13.24 -7.87 2.17
C LYS A 230 12.54 -6.83 1.29
N VAL A 231 11.58 -7.27 0.48
CA VAL A 231 10.87 -6.47 -0.52
C VAL A 231 9.35 -6.57 -0.35
N MET A 232 8.64 -5.59 -0.93
CA MET A 232 7.20 -5.54 -1.00
C MET A 232 6.77 -5.17 -2.42
N VAL A 233 5.90 -5.97 -3.01
CA VAL A 233 5.30 -5.72 -4.32
C VAL A 233 4.36 -4.52 -4.22
N THR A 234 4.44 -3.58 -5.17
CA THR A 234 3.68 -2.31 -5.15
C THR A 234 2.52 -2.26 -6.15
N THR A 235 2.39 -3.27 -7.01
CA THR A 235 1.40 -3.36 -8.09
C THR A 235 0.78 -4.75 -8.14
N ASN A 236 -0.42 -4.88 -8.72
CA ASN A 236 -1.02 -6.20 -8.91
C ASN A 236 -0.43 -6.83 -10.18
N VAL A 237 0.51 -7.76 -10.02
CA VAL A 237 1.22 -8.42 -11.14
C VAL A 237 0.47 -9.67 -11.58
N LYS A 238 0.13 -10.55 -10.62
CA LYS A 238 -0.66 -11.76 -10.88
C LYS A 238 -1.45 -12.15 -9.63
N THR A 239 -2.71 -11.74 -9.60
CA THR A 239 -3.67 -11.98 -8.51
C THR A 239 -3.79 -13.44 -8.12
N ASP A 240 -3.76 -14.32 -9.11
CA ASP A 240 -4.10 -15.74 -8.94
C ASP A 240 -2.99 -16.52 -8.20
N LEU A 241 -1.76 -15.98 -8.19
CA LEU A 241 -0.62 -16.48 -7.41
C LEU A 241 -0.35 -15.64 -6.15
N ASP A 242 -1.28 -14.73 -5.79
CA ASP A 242 -1.16 -13.75 -4.72
C ASP A 242 0.01 -12.75 -4.86
N ILE A 243 0.47 -12.51 -6.10
CA ILE A 243 1.48 -11.50 -6.41
C ILE A 243 0.78 -10.14 -6.58
N THR A 244 0.35 -9.59 -5.45
CA THR A 244 -0.50 -8.41 -5.30
C THR A 244 0.21 -7.26 -4.58
N ASN A 245 -0.32 -6.04 -4.67
CA ASN A 245 0.21 -4.88 -3.94
C ASN A 245 0.13 -5.11 -2.41
N GLY A 246 1.28 -5.10 -1.74
CA GLY A 246 1.44 -5.42 -0.33
C GLY A 246 2.06 -6.80 -0.06
N ALA A 247 2.08 -7.70 -1.06
CA ALA A 247 2.72 -9.00 -0.96
C ALA A 247 4.23 -8.86 -0.67
N ARG A 248 4.76 -9.68 0.23
CA ARG A 248 6.14 -9.55 0.75
C ARG A 248 7.02 -10.69 0.28
N GLY A 249 8.30 -10.42 0.14
CA GLY A 249 9.30 -11.43 -0.21
C GLY A 249 10.72 -10.99 0.15
N GLU A 250 11.69 -11.73 -0.37
CA GLU A 250 13.12 -11.54 -0.17
C GLU A 250 13.85 -11.80 -1.48
N ILE A 251 14.75 -10.89 -1.87
CA ILE A 251 15.60 -11.10 -3.06
C ILE A 251 16.55 -12.27 -2.76
N ILE A 252 16.48 -13.32 -3.56
CA ILE A 252 17.41 -14.46 -3.49
C ILE A 252 18.51 -14.39 -4.54
N ASP A 253 18.28 -13.69 -5.65
CA ASP A 253 19.27 -13.49 -6.72
C ASP A 253 18.94 -12.24 -7.57
N ILE A 254 19.94 -11.68 -8.24
CA ILE A 254 19.85 -10.51 -9.12
C ILE A 254 20.61 -10.81 -10.41
N VAL A 255 19.90 -11.10 -11.50
CA VAL A 255 20.51 -11.38 -12.80
C VAL A 255 20.59 -10.08 -13.60
N LEU A 256 21.83 -9.65 -13.87
CA LEU A 256 22.12 -8.41 -14.60
C LEU A 256 21.73 -8.52 -16.08
N ASP A 257 21.58 -7.37 -16.74
CA ASP A 257 21.36 -7.31 -18.18
C ASP A 257 22.62 -7.80 -18.94
N PRO A 258 22.49 -8.62 -20.01
CA PRO A 258 23.64 -9.07 -20.81
C PRO A 258 24.46 -7.95 -21.48
N ARG A 259 23.98 -6.70 -21.48
CA ARG A 259 24.67 -5.50 -21.94
C ARG A 259 25.59 -4.87 -20.89
N GLU A 260 25.51 -5.31 -19.62
CA GLU A 260 26.40 -4.84 -18.56
C GLU A 260 27.78 -5.49 -18.64
N PRO A 261 28.86 -4.77 -18.28
CA PRO A 261 30.14 -5.40 -18.02
C PRO A 261 30.06 -6.30 -16.77
N ALA A 262 31.04 -7.20 -16.59
CA ALA A 262 31.17 -7.96 -15.36
C ALA A 262 31.21 -6.99 -14.14
N PRO A 263 30.43 -7.25 -13.07
CA PRO A 263 30.33 -6.32 -11.93
C PRO A 263 31.71 -6.11 -11.30
N SER A 264 32.01 -4.86 -10.97
CA SER A 264 33.28 -4.51 -10.34
C SER A 264 33.41 -5.15 -8.96
N ALA A 265 34.64 -5.36 -8.49
CA ALA A 265 34.93 -5.91 -7.16
C ALA A 265 34.62 -4.92 -5.99
N GLY A 266 33.78 -3.90 -6.22
CA GLY A 266 33.37 -2.93 -5.21
C GLY A 266 32.12 -3.38 -4.45
N ASN A 267 31.98 -2.92 -3.21
CA ASN A 267 30.79 -3.19 -2.38
C ASN A 267 29.52 -2.47 -2.87
N ILE A 268 29.66 -1.53 -3.81
CA ILE A 268 28.56 -0.82 -4.48
C ILE A 268 28.82 -0.87 -5.99
N VAL A 269 27.82 -1.29 -6.75
CA VAL A 269 27.82 -1.36 -8.21
C VAL A 269 26.69 -0.48 -8.73
N GLU A 270 27.03 0.65 -9.37
CA GLU A 270 26.04 1.40 -10.16
C GLU A 270 25.86 0.74 -11.52
N LEU A 271 24.63 0.34 -11.83
CA LEU A 271 24.26 -0.26 -13.10
C LEU A 271 23.93 0.82 -14.13
N LYS A 272 24.13 0.51 -15.40
CA LYS A 272 23.76 1.33 -16.56
C LYS A 272 22.37 0.97 -17.09
N TYR A 273 21.95 -0.27 -16.89
CA TYR A 273 20.66 -0.84 -17.31
C TYR A 273 19.89 -1.41 -16.11
N PRO A 274 18.57 -1.58 -16.19
CA PRO A 274 17.84 -2.40 -15.22
C PRO A 274 18.33 -3.86 -15.25
N PRO A 275 18.33 -4.61 -14.14
CA PRO A 275 18.60 -6.04 -14.17
C PRO A 275 17.63 -6.79 -15.08
N ALA A 276 18.11 -7.81 -15.80
CA ALA A 276 17.28 -8.65 -16.67
C ALA A 276 16.11 -9.30 -15.90
N PHE A 277 16.37 -9.76 -14.68
CA PHE A 277 15.34 -10.11 -13.70
C PHE A 277 15.90 -10.18 -12.28
N ILE A 278 15.00 -10.08 -11.29
CA ILE A 278 15.30 -10.24 -9.87
C ILE A 278 14.51 -11.45 -9.38
N LEU A 279 15.18 -12.44 -8.80
CA LEU A 279 14.51 -13.59 -8.20
C LEU A 279 14.09 -13.26 -6.77
N VAL A 280 12.79 -13.33 -6.50
CA VAL A 280 12.20 -13.01 -5.19
C VAL A 280 11.52 -14.25 -4.62
N LYS A 281 12.01 -14.71 -3.46
CA LYS A 281 11.31 -15.71 -2.64
C LYS A 281 10.19 -15.00 -1.89
N MET A 282 8.96 -15.23 -2.31
CA MET A 282 7.77 -14.70 -1.63
C MET A 282 7.59 -15.32 -0.24
N ALA A 283 7.09 -14.55 0.71
CA ALA A 283 6.81 -15.02 2.07
C ALA A 283 5.53 -15.88 2.13
N GLN A 284 4.59 -15.64 1.21
CA GLN A 284 3.38 -16.43 0.97
C GLN A 284 3.10 -16.44 -0.53
N THR A 285 2.67 -17.60 -1.03
CA THR A 285 2.14 -17.82 -2.38
C THR A 285 1.07 -18.90 -2.28
N ARG A 286 0.02 -18.81 -3.08
CA ARG A 286 -0.87 -19.97 -3.31
C ARG A 286 -0.20 -20.93 -4.29
N ALA A 287 -0.35 -22.22 -4.02
CA ALA A 287 -0.04 -23.33 -4.91
C ALA A 287 -1.37 -23.92 -5.41
#